data_AF-A0AA37B1L5-F1
#
_entry.id   AF-A0AA37B1L5-F1
#
_cell.length_a   1.000
_cell.length_b   1.000
_cell.length_c   1.000
_cell.angle_alpha   90.00
_cell.angle_beta   90.00
_cell.angle_gamma   90.00
#
_symmetry.space_group_name_H-M   'P 1'
#
loop_
_entity.id
_entity.type
_entity.pdbx_description
1 polymer ?
#
loop_
_entity_poly.entity_id
_entity_poly.type
_entity_poly.pdbx_seq_one_letter_code
_entity_poly.pdbx_strand_id
1 'polypeptide(L)'
;MTDIVLLKLQGQAEHQAQWQAIAKLFMANTIGHQLQDLFDEISPDSGDAFEEILDAFPDIWAEQAEYKQGELSVEFLSGPDTEELAEALEGFFKPFPLTSLSINQSCDDAEYE
;
A
#
# COMPACT_ATOMS: atom_id res chain seq x y z
N MET A 1 -0.57 -17.32 -12.69
CA MET A 1 -0.48 -15.88 -12.94
C MET A 1 -0.74 -15.25 -11.61
N THR A 2 0.25 -14.56 -11.07
CA THR A 2 0.07 -13.79 -9.84
C THR A 2 0.16 -12.34 -10.28
N ASP A 3 -0.96 -11.65 -10.24
CA ASP A 3 -0.97 -10.24 -10.53
C ASP A 3 -0.51 -9.46 -9.28
N ILE A 4 0.34 -8.46 -9.53
CA ILE A 4 1.04 -7.67 -8.52
C ILE A 4 0.59 -6.21 -8.67
N VAL A 5 0.25 -5.56 -7.56
CA VAL A 5 0.06 -4.12 -7.47
C VAL A 5 1.29 -3.48 -6.85
N LEU A 6 2.02 -2.70 -7.65
CA LEU A 6 3.12 -1.87 -7.20
C LEU A 6 2.58 -0.48 -6.82
N LEU A 7 2.39 -0.25 -5.53
CA LEU A 7 2.06 1.04 -4.94
C LEU A 7 3.33 1.84 -4.70
N LYS A 8 3.45 3.02 -5.31
CA LYS A 8 4.48 4.01 -5.01
C LYS A 8 3.84 5.30 -4.56
N LEU A 9 4.22 5.79 -3.39
CA LEU A 9 3.75 7.06 -2.88
C LEU A 9 4.90 7.85 -2.27
N GLN A 10 4.81 9.17 -2.37
CA GLN A 10 5.79 10.09 -1.80
C GLN A 10 5.06 11.05 -0.87
N GLY A 11 5.19 10.82 0.43
CA GLY A 11 4.57 11.67 1.46
C GLY A 11 5.27 13.02 1.62
N GLN A 12 4.62 13.93 2.36
CA GLN A 12 5.27 15.15 2.83
C GLN A 12 6.37 14.86 3.84
N ALA A 13 7.33 15.78 3.96
CA ALA A 13 8.50 15.64 4.82
C ALA A 13 8.14 15.46 6.31
N GLU A 14 6.99 15.99 6.75
CA GLU A 14 6.51 15.88 8.13
C GLU A 14 6.03 14.47 8.51
N HIS A 15 5.58 13.66 7.54
CA HIS A 15 5.06 12.31 7.76
C HIS A 15 6.05 11.20 7.39
N GLN A 16 7.33 11.54 7.10
CA GLN A 16 8.32 10.56 6.65
C GLN A 16 8.56 9.43 7.66
N ALA A 17 8.50 9.74 8.96
CA ALA A 17 8.68 8.74 10.01
C ALA A 17 7.55 7.71 10.00
N GLN A 18 6.31 8.16 9.80
CA GLN A 18 5.13 7.31 9.69
C GLN A 18 5.21 6.42 8.45
N TRP A 19 5.52 6.98 7.27
CA TRP A 19 5.70 6.20 6.04
C TRP A 19 6.80 5.15 6.15
N GLN A 20 7.91 5.48 6.81
CA GLN A 20 8.98 4.53 7.08
C GLN A 20 8.54 3.41 8.05
N ALA A 21 7.72 3.74 9.05
CA ALA A 21 7.16 2.74 9.97
C ALA A 21 6.14 1.83 9.26
N ILE A 22 5.26 2.40 8.43
CA ILE A 22 4.30 1.67 7.60
C ILE A 22 5.02 0.66 6.70
N ALA A 23 6.11 1.06 6.02
CA ALA A 23 6.92 0.16 5.20
C ALA A 23 7.44 -1.06 5.98
N LYS A 24 7.90 -0.83 7.21
CA LYS A 24 8.40 -1.90 8.09
C LYS A 24 7.28 -2.83 8.55
N LEU A 25 6.09 -2.30 8.81
CA LEU A 25 4.93 -3.11 9.20
C LEU A 25 4.45 -3.97 8.04
N PHE A 26 4.40 -3.44 6.81
CA PHE A 26 4.12 -4.23 5.61
C PHE A 26 5.12 -5.37 5.43
N MET A 27 6.42 -5.09 5.54
CA MET A 27 7.47 -6.14 5.50
C MET A 27 7.36 -7.17 6.62
N ALA A 28 6.92 -6.75 7.80
CA ALA A 28 6.69 -7.66 8.94
C ALA A 28 5.36 -8.42 8.81
N ASN A 29 4.62 -8.19 7.71
CA ASN A 29 3.25 -8.64 7.49
C ASN A 29 2.35 -8.42 8.71
N THR A 30 2.59 -7.30 9.40
CA THR A 30 1.88 -6.90 10.60
C THR A 30 0.84 -5.87 10.18
N ILE A 31 -0.22 -6.38 9.55
CA ILE A 31 -1.37 -5.59 9.10
C ILE A 31 -2.41 -5.68 10.22
N GLY A 32 -2.37 -4.73 11.15
CA GLY A 32 -3.27 -4.69 12.31
C GLY A 32 -3.29 -3.31 12.94
N HIS A 33 -3.74 -3.19 14.18
CA HIS A 33 -3.91 -1.91 14.88
C HIS A 33 -2.74 -0.93 14.75
N GLN A 34 -1.48 -1.40 14.72
CA GLN A 34 -0.33 -0.50 14.59
C GLN A 34 -0.26 0.21 13.24
N LEU A 35 -0.70 -0.46 12.17
CA LEU A 35 -0.72 0.08 10.82
C LEU A 35 -1.88 1.08 10.68
N GLN A 36 -3.03 0.78 11.29
CA GLN A 36 -4.17 1.69 11.38
C GLN A 36 -3.80 2.97 12.13
N ASP A 37 -3.16 2.85 13.30
CA ASP A 37 -2.72 3.98 14.12
C ASP A 37 -1.79 4.93 13.34
N LEU A 38 -0.85 4.36 12.55
CA LEU A 38 0.04 5.14 11.70
C LEU A 38 -0.69 5.84 10.54
N PHE A 39 -1.71 5.21 9.96
CA PHE A 39 -2.53 5.85 8.94
C PHE A 39 -3.39 6.96 9.52
N ASP A 40 -4.01 6.75 10.67
CA ASP A 40 -4.77 7.75 11.42
C ASP A 40 -3.94 8.97 11.83
N GLU A 41 -2.66 8.77 12.16
CA GLU A 41 -1.73 9.87 12.44
C GLU A 41 -1.46 10.76 11.21
N ILE A 42 -1.55 10.21 10.00
CA ILE A 42 -1.35 10.98 8.76
C ILE A 42 -2.67 11.59 8.29
N SER A 43 -3.74 10.82 8.34
CA SER A 43 -5.08 11.21 7.93
C SER A 43 -6.09 10.56 8.87
N PRO A 44 -6.84 11.35 9.66
CA PRO A 44 -7.79 10.80 10.62
C PRO A 44 -8.86 9.94 9.93
N ASP A 45 -9.33 8.90 10.61
CA ASP A 45 -10.32 7.92 10.14
C ASP A 45 -9.83 7.06 8.95
N SER A 46 -8.53 7.05 8.67
CA SER A 46 -7.97 6.26 7.55
C SER A 46 -7.59 4.85 7.97
N GLY A 47 -7.41 4.55 9.26
CA GLY A 47 -7.19 3.19 9.73
C GLY A 47 -8.36 2.28 9.40
N ASP A 48 -9.59 2.70 9.72
CA ASP A 48 -10.83 1.97 9.43
C ASP A 48 -11.02 1.75 7.92
N ALA A 49 -10.83 2.79 7.11
CA ALA A 49 -10.97 2.67 5.65
C ALA A 49 -9.96 1.68 5.04
N PHE A 50 -8.75 1.58 5.60
CA PHE A 50 -7.78 0.57 5.15
C PHE A 50 -8.19 -0.84 5.58
N GLU A 51 -8.76 -1.00 6.78
CA GLU A 51 -9.30 -2.29 7.23
C GLU A 51 -10.44 -2.78 6.35
N GLU A 52 -11.33 -1.89 5.91
CA GLU A 52 -12.41 -2.24 4.96
C GLU A 52 -11.85 -2.77 3.63
N ILE A 53 -10.73 -2.23 3.15
CA ILE A 53 -10.05 -2.75 1.95
C ILE A 53 -9.49 -4.15 2.20
N LEU A 54 -8.85 -4.39 3.35
CA LEU A 54 -8.33 -5.72 3.69
C LEU A 54 -9.44 -6.77 3.85
N ASP A 55 -10.60 -6.38 4.39
CA ASP A 55 -11.75 -7.27 4.53
C ASP A 55 -12.37 -7.59 3.16
N ALA A 56 -12.43 -6.60 2.25
CA ALA A 56 -12.86 -6.79 0.87
C ALA A 56 -11.89 -7.66 0.06
N PHE A 57 -10.58 -7.56 0.34
CA PHE A 57 -9.53 -8.32 -0.32
C PHE A 57 -8.70 -9.13 0.70
N PRO A 58 -9.23 -10.25 1.22
CA PRO A 58 -8.54 -11.05 2.24
C PRO A 58 -7.31 -11.79 1.72
N ASP A 59 -7.19 -11.93 0.40
CA ASP A 59 -6.07 -12.55 -0.29
C ASP A 59 -4.91 -11.57 -0.58
N ILE A 60 -5.02 -10.30 -0.18
CA ILE A 60 -3.92 -9.36 -0.40
C ILE A 60 -2.77 -9.62 0.55
N TRP A 61 -1.57 -9.58 0.00
CA TRP A 61 -0.36 -9.79 0.76
C TRP A 61 0.73 -8.83 0.29
N ALA A 62 1.36 -8.11 1.21
CA ALA A 62 2.53 -7.31 0.87
C ALA A 62 3.75 -8.24 0.73
N GLU A 63 4.19 -8.49 -0.51
CA GLU A 63 5.39 -9.29 -0.78
C GLU A 63 6.66 -8.52 -0.45
N GLN A 64 6.66 -7.23 -0.79
CA GLN A 64 7.81 -6.36 -0.57
C GLN A 64 7.33 -4.96 -0.16
N ALA A 65 8.01 -4.34 0.79
CA ALA A 65 7.82 -2.92 1.08
C ALA A 65 9.17 -2.27 1.38
N GLU A 66 9.45 -1.18 0.68
CA GLU A 66 10.68 -0.42 0.82
C GLU A 66 10.37 1.08 0.92
N TYR A 67 11.05 1.77 1.82
CA TYR A 67 11.01 3.22 1.90
C TYR A 67 12.39 3.80 1.61
N LYS A 68 12.54 4.54 0.50
CA LYS A 68 13.79 5.18 0.08
C LYS A 68 13.57 6.59 -0.42
N GLN A 69 14.44 7.51 0.00
CA GLN A 69 14.47 8.91 -0.47
C GLN A 69 13.13 9.67 -0.35
N GLY A 70 12.28 9.31 0.61
CA GLY A 70 10.95 9.92 0.77
C GLY A 70 9.82 9.21 0.04
N GLU A 71 10.13 8.18 -0.75
CA GLU A 71 9.17 7.37 -1.50
C GLU A 71 8.98 6.01 -0.80
N LEU A 72 7.73 5.67 -0.52
CA LEU A 72 7.29 4.35 -0.10
C LEU A 72 6.89 3.56 -1.35
N SER A 73 7.53 2.42 -1.56
CA SER A 73 7.19 1.42 -2.57
C SER A 73 6.69 0.15 -1.88
N VAL A 74 5.50 -0.33 -2.24
CA VAL A 74 4.92 -1.58 -1.73
C VAL A 74 4.44 -2.45 -2.89
N GLU A 75 4.82 -3.71 -2.90
CA GLU A 75 4.38 -4.74 -3.84
C GLU A 75 3.34 -5.59 -3.14
N PHE A 76 2.08 -5.45 -3.56
CA PHE A 76 0.97 -6.27 -3.09
C PHE A 76 0.70 -7.38 -4.09
N LEU A 77 0.67 -8.62 -3.63
CA LEU A 77 0.10 -9.76 -4.34
C LEU A 77 -1.40 -9.77 -4.04
N SER A 78 -2.25 -9.70 -5.05
CA SER A 78 -3.71 -9.77 -4.85
C SER A 78 -4.42 -10.76 -5.75
N GLY A 79 -3.68 -11.51 -6.58
CA GLY A 79 -4.28 -12.47 -7.50
C GLY A 79 -5.17 -11.78 -8.55
N PRO A 80 -6.29 -12.40 -8.99
CA PRO A 80 -7.05 -11.91 -10.14
C PRO A 80 -7.75 -10.55 -9.93
N ASP A 81 -7.88 -10.08 -8.68
CA ASP A 81 -8.62 -8.86 -8.31
C ASP A 81 -7.70 -7.63 -8.18
N THR A 82 -6.57 -7.60 -8.89
CA THR A 82 -5.59 -6.50 -8.87
C THR A 82 -6.13 -5.16 -9.33
N GLU A 83 -7.04 -5.14 -10.30
CA GLU A 83 -7.65 -3.91 -10.81
C GLU A 83 -8.49 -3.22 -9.72
N GLU A 84 -9.38 -3.98 -9.07
CA GLU A 84 -10.25 -3.50 -8.00
C GLU A 84 -9.43 -3.04 -6.78
N LEU A 85 -8.37 -3.79 -6.42
CA LEU A 85 -7.45 -3.39 -5.36
C LEU A 85 -6.74 -2.08 -5.69
N ALA A 86 -6.23 -1.93 -6.92
CA ALA A 86 -5.53 -0.73 -7.35
C ALA A 86 -6.46 0.49 -7.27
N GLU A 87 -7.72 0.36 -7.69
CA GLU A 87 -8.72 1.43 -7.57
C GLU A 87 -9.04 1.76 -6.11
N ALA A 88 -9.18 0.74 -5.25
CA ALA A 88 -9.44 0.93 -3.82
C ALA A 88 -8.27 1.65 -3.12
N LEU A 89 -7.03 1.23 -3.38
CA LEU A 89 -5.83 1.87 -2.87
C LEU A 89 -5.69 3.30 -3.41
N GLU A 90 -5.98 3.53 -4.69
CA GLU A 90 -5.96 4.88 -5.25
C GLU A 90 -6.96 5.78 -4.52
N GLY A 91 -8.20 5.31 -4.35
CA GLY A 91 -9.25 6.02 -3.62
C GLY A 91 -8.85 6.34 -2.18
N PHE A 92 -8.20 5.39 -1.51
CA PHE A 92 -7.70 5.53 -0.14
C PHE A 92 -6.58 6.57 0.00
N PHE A 93 -5.60 6.55 -0.90
CA PHE A 93 -4.43 7.45 -0.82
C PHE A 93 -4.66 8.82 -1.44
N LYS A 94 -5.69 9.00 -2.27
CA LYS A 94 -6.06 10.28 -2.88
C LYS A 94 -6.29 11.44 -1.89
N PRO A 95 -6.96 11.26 -0.73
CA PRO A 95 -7.11 12.31 0.26
C PRO A 95 -5.84 12.58 1.09
N PHE A 96 -4.82 11.72 1.02
CA PHE A 96 -3.63 11.88 1.85
C PHE A 96 -2.77 13.08 1.39
N PRO A 97 -2.02 13.69 2.32
CA PRO A 97 -1.04 14.72 2.01
C PRO A 97 0.20 14.13 1.30
N LEU A 98 0.01 13.68 0.06
CA LEU A 98 1.05 13.10 -0.79
C LEU A 98 1.55 14.14 -1.81
N THR A 99 2.86 14.09 -2.08
CA THR A 99 3.51 14.83 -3.16
C THR A 99 3.37 14.10 -4.50
N SER A 100 3.38 12.77 -4.45
CA SER A 100 3.22 11.90 -5.61
C SER A 100 2.54 10.60 -5.20
N LEU A 101 1.69 10.05 -6.07
CA LEU A 101 1.07 8.74 -5.95
C LEU A 101 1.14 8.08 -7.33
N SER A 102 1.53 6.81 -7.37
CA SER A 102 1.67 6.03 -8.59
C SER A 102 1.38 4.57 -8.27
N ILE A 103 0.27 4.06 -8.78
CA ILE A 103 -0.12 2.66 -8.63
C ILE A 103 0.05 2.01 -9.99
N ASN A 104 0.92 1.01 -10.08
CA ASN A 104 1.17 0.25 -11.31
C ASN A 104 0.73 -1.18 -11.08
N GLN A 105 -0.09 -1.70 -11.98
CA GLN A 105 -0.44 -3.11 -12.01
C GLN A 105 0.58 -3.81 -12.92
N SER A 106 1.22 -4.85 -12.40
CA SER A 106 2.12 -5.70 -13.17
C SER A 106 1.61 -7.13 -13.04
N CYS A 107 1.27 -7.74 -14.16
CA CYS A 107 1.14 -9.19 -14.20
C CYS A 107 2.56 -9.74 -14.28
N ASP A 108 2.97 -10.65 -13.40
CA ASP A 108 4.19 -11.43 -13.61
C ASP A 108 3.90 -12.39 -14.79
N ASP A 109 3.88 -11.84 -15.99
CA ASP A 109 4.10 -12.58 -17.22
C ASP A 109 5.60 -12.81 -17.26
N ALA A 110 6.06 -13.77 -16.45
CA ALA A 110 7.31 -14.44 -16.74
C ALA A 110 7.11 -15.14 -18.09
N GLU A 111 7.28 -14.38 -19.18
CA GLU A 111 7.54 -14.86 -20.52
C GLU A 111 8.79 -15.74 -20.42
N TYR A 112 8.58 -17.02 -20.11
CA TYR A 112 9.54 -18.06 -20.43
C TYR A 112 9.51 -18.24 -21.95
N GLU A 113 10.38 -17.51 -22.65
CA GLU A 113 10.84 -17.90 -23.99
C GLU A 113 12.00 -18.91 -23.89
#